data_AF-A0A9W6XYU8-F1
#
_entry.id   AF-A0A9W6XYU8-F1
#
_cell.length_a   1.000
_cell.length_b   1.000
_cell.length_c   1.000
_cell.angle_alpha   90.00
_cell.angle_beta   90.00
_cell.angle_gamma   90.00
#
_symmetry.space_group_name_H-M   'P 1'
#
loop_
_entity.id
_entity.type
_entity.pdbx_description
1 polymer ?
#
loop_
_entity_poly.entity_id
_entity_poly.type
_entity_poly.pdbx_seq_one_letter_code
_entity_poly.pdbx_strand_id
1 'polypeptide(L)' 'MGFKPADANPCVYARGEGEEECIVCLYVDDMLIASRQKTVVASVKAGIAVKFRIKDLGKARFILGI' A
#
# COMPACT_ATOMS: atom_id res chain seq x y z
N MET A 1 -12.05 -1.97 0.04
CA MET A 1 -10.90 -1.85 -0.91
C MET A 1 -10.40 -3.19 -1.43
N GLY A 2 -10.89 -4.34 -0.91
CA GLY A 2 -10.65 -5.66 -1.51
C GLY A 2 -9.28 -6.28 -1.23
N PHE A 3 -8.50 -5.71 -0.33
CA PHE A 3 -7.19 -6.25 0.06
C PHE A 3 -7.32 -7.49 0.94
N LYS A 4 -6.43 -8.45 0.74
CA LYS A 4 -6.27 -9.64 1.58
C LYS A 4 -4.86 -9.67 2.17
N PRO A 5 -4.69 -10.10 3.42
CA PRO A 5 -3.36 -10.30 3.99
C PRO A 5 -2.62 -11.39 3.21
N ALA A 6 -1.31 -11.26 3.07
CA ALA A 6 -0.45 -12.28 2.50
C ALA A 6 -0.21 -13.39 3.52
N ASP A 7 -0.14 -14.64 3.04
CA ASP A 7 0.06 -15.81 3.91
C ASP A 7 1.39 -15.74 4.68
N ALA A 8 2.44 -15.21 4.04
CA ALA A 8 3.78 -15.14 4.61
C ALA A 8 3.95 -14.01 5.64
N ASN A 9 3.16 -12.93 5.54
CA ASN A 9 3.28 -11.78 6.44
C ASN A 9 1.93 -11.05 6.56
N PRO A 10 1.30 -11.04 7.75
CA PRO A 10 -0.01 -10.42 7.95
C PRO A 10 0.02 -8.88 7.83
N CYS A 11 1.20 -8.26 7.87
CA CYS A 11 1.38 -6.82 7.65
C CYS A 11 1.47 -6.46 6.16
N VAL A 12 1.50 -7.45 5.27
CA VAL A 12 1.50 -7.25 3.81
C VAL A 12 0.13 -7.62 3.28
N TYR A 13 -0.47 -6.72 2.49
CA TYR A 13 -1.78 -6.90 1.92
C TYR A 13 -1.71 -6.76 0.40
N ALA A 14 -2.35 -7.66 -0.33
CA ALA A 14 -2.40 -7.61 -1.78
C ALA A 14 -3.84 -7.54 -2.28
N ARG A 15 -4.02 -6.92 -3.45
CA ARG A 15 -5.25 -6.99 -4.25
C ARG A 15 -4.92 -6.96 -5.73
N GLY A 16 -5.83 -7.50 -6.54
CA GLY A 16 -5.67 -7.54 -7.99
C GLY A 16 -4.54 -8.49 -8.40
N GLU A 17 -4.29 -8.54 -9.70
CA GLU A 17 -3.27 -9.38 -10.32
C GLU A 17 -2.71 -8.64 -11.54
N GLY A 18 -1.52 -9.03 -12.01
CA GLY A 18 -0.91 -8.43 -13.20
C GLY A 18 -0.76 -6.91 -13.09
N GLU A 19 -1.22 -6.17 -14.09
CA GLU A 19 -1.06 -4.71 -14.15
C GLU A 19 -1.90 -3.94 -13.12
N GLU A 20 -2.94 -4.55 -12.57
CA GLU A 20 -3.78 -3.93 -11.54
C GLU A 20 -3.35 -4.29 -10.12
N GLU A 21 -2.32 -5.13 -10.00
CA GLU A 21 -1.79 -5.56 -8.71
C GLU A 21 -1.38 -4.36 -7.85
N CYS A 22 -1.80 -4.39 -6.60
CA CYS A 22 -1.37 -3.43 -5.59
C CYS A 22 -1.05 -4.14 -4.29
N ILE A 23 0.10 -3.79 -3.72
CA ILE A 23 0.61 -4.28 -2.45
C ILE A 23 0.66 -3.11 -1.48
N VAL A 24 0.17 -3.35 -0.26
CA VAL A 24 0.22 -2.42 0.85
C VAL A 24 0.95 -3.10 2.00
N CYS A 25 2.08 -2.54 2.42
CA CYS A 25 2.80 -3.02 3.60
C CYS A 25 2.63 -2.02 4.74
N LEU A 26 2.33 -2.52 5.93
CA LEU A 26 2.24 -1.74 7.16
C LEU A 26 3.52 -1.89 7.98
N TYR A 27 4.09 -0.77 8.41
CA TYR A 27 5.19 -0.73 9.38
C TYR A 27 4.91 0.35 10.43
N VAL A 28 4.38 -0.08 11.58
CA VAL A 28 3.97 0.83 12.67
C VAL A 28 3.06 1.94 12.13
N ASP A 29 3.53 3.19 12.10
CA ASP A 29 2.77 4.37 11.66
C ASP A 29 2.86 4.60 10.14
N ASP A 30 3.79 3.93 9.46
CA ASP A 30 4.05 4.11 8.04
C ASP A 30 3.38 3.02 7.20
N MET A 31 2.95 3.42 6.00
CA MET A 31 2.39 2.53 5.01
C MET A 31 3.12 2.67 3.68
N LEU A 32 3.64 1.55 3.16
CA LEU A 32 4.19 1.48 1.82
C LEU A 32 3.12 0.98 0.86
N ILE A 33 2.89 1.73 -0.23
CA ILE A 33 1.93 1.36 -1.27
C ILE A 33 2.71 1.16 -2.57
N ALA A 34 2.68 -0.06 -3.11
CA ALA A 34 3.31 -0.42 -4.37
C ALA A 34 2.25 -0.87 -5.39
N SER A 35 2.37 -0.39 -6.62
CA SER A 35 1.58 -0.86 -7.77
C SER A 35 2.31 -0.46 -9.06
N ARG A 36 2.01 -1.16 -10.16
CA ARG A 36 2.55 -0.83 -11.50
C ARG A 36 1.94 0.46 -12.05
N GLN A 37 0.73 0.79 -11.62
CA GLN A 37 0.00 1.97 -12.08
C GLN A 37 -0.08 3.06 -11.00
N LYS A 38 0.37 4.27 -11.34
CA LYS A 38 0.28 5.45 -10.43
C LYS A 38 -1.17 5.79 -10.07
N THR A 39 -2.11 5.56 -10.98
CA THR A 39 -3.55 5.75 -10.76
C THR A 39 -4.08 4.85 -9.65
N VAL A 40 -3.60 3.59 -9.58
CA VAL A 40 -3.95 2.65 -8.51
C VAL A 40 -3.40 3.13 -7.18
N VAL A 41 -2.13 3.58 -7.12
CA VAL A 41 -1.54 4.16 -5.89
C VAL A 41 -2.35 5.37 -5.41
N ALA A 42 -2.72 6.27 -6.33
CA ALA A 42 -3.53 7.45 -5.99
C ALA A 42 -4.92 7.07 -5.46
N SER A 43 -5.59 6.09 -6.09
CA SER A 43 -6.87 5.56 -5.63
C SER A 43 -6.78 4.95 -4.23
N VAL A 44 -5.70 4.20 -3.95
CA VAL A 44 -5.49 3.61 -2.61
C VAL A 44 -5.26 4.69 -1.56
N LYS A 45 -4.38 5.67 -1.84
CA LYS A 45 -4.15 6.81 -0.94
C LYS A 45 -5.45 7.57 -0.66
N ALA A 46 -6.25 7.86 -1.68
CA ALA A 46 -7.54 8.52 -1.52
C ALA A 46 -8.51 7.69 -0.66
N GLY A 47 -8.59 6.38 -0.88
CA GLY A 47 -9.45 5.49 -0.10
C GLY A 47 -9.07 5.43 1.39
N ILE A 48 -7.77 5.47 1.70
CA ILE A 48 -7.29 5.51 3.09
C ILE A 48 -7.59 6.88 3.72
N ALA A 49 -7.36 7.97 2.98
CA ALA A 49 -7.59 9.34 3.43
C ALA A 49 -9.05 9.62 3.84
N VAL A 50 -10.00 8.84 3.32
CA VAL A 50 -11.42 8.92 3.75
C VAL A 50 -11.59 8.57 5.23
N LYS A 51 -10.77 7.66 5.77
CA LYS A 51 -10.91 7.16 7.15
C LYS A 51 -9.80 7.60 8.09
N PHE A 52 -8.63 7.92 7.55
CA PHE A 52 -7.44 8.23 8.34
C PHE A 52 -6.82 9.53 7.86
N ARG A 53 -6.29 10.32 8.80
CA ARG A 53 -5.38 11.42 8.45
C ARG A 53 -4.06 10.80 7.99
N ILE A 54 -3.74 10.96 6.72
CA ILE A 54 -2.49 10.49 6.15
C ILE A 54 -1.62 11.66 5.72
N LYS A 55 -0.31 11.46 5.78
CA LYS A 55 0.68 12.34 5.17
C LYS A 55 1.35 11.58 4.05
N ASP A 56 1.34 12.13 2.84
CA ASP A 56 2.09 11.56 1.73
C ASP A 56 3.58 11.89 1.90
N LEU A 57 4.40 10.88 2.14
CA LEU A 57 5.86 11.01 2.24
C LEU A 57 6.55 10.94 0.86
N GLY A 58 5.78 10.79 -0.22
CA GLY A 58 6.29 10.69 -1.57
C GLY A 58 6.79 9.29 -1.92
N LYS A 59 7.71 9.21 -2.88
CA LYS A 59 8.31 7.94 -3.31
C LYS A 59 9.29 7.46 -2.25
N ALA A 60 9.07 6.25 -1.72
CA ALA A 60 10.02 5.60 -0.83
C ALA A 60 11.38 5.45 -1.52
N ARG A 61 12.46 5.83 -0.82
CA ARG A 61 13.85 5.68 -1.29
C ARG A 61 14.59 4.57 -0.56
N PHE A 62 14.25 4.35 0.70
CA PHE A 62 14.81 3.34 1.59
C PHE A 62 13.67 2.78 2.45
N ILE A 63 13.76 1.50 2.78
CA ILE A 63 12.87 0.80 3.71
C ILE A 63 13.79 0.09 4.70
N LEU A 64 13.59 0.32 5.99
CA LEU A 64 14.37 -0.34 7.04
C LEU A 64 13.67 -1.63 7.43
N GLY A 65 14.39 -2.76 7.45
CA GLY A 65 13.84 -4.05 7.88
C GLY A 65 13.24 -4.92 6.77
N ILE A 66 13.65 -4.71 5.52
CA ILE A 66 13.65 -5.73 4.45
C ILE A 66 15.08 -6.22 4.26
#